data_AF-W8RFH5-F1
#
_entry.id   AF-W8RFH5-F1
#
_cell.length_a   1.000
_cell.length_b   1.000
_cell.length_c   1.000
_cell.angle_alpha   90.00
_cell.angle_beta   90.00
_cell.angle_gamma   90.00
#
_symmetry.space_group_name_H-M   'P 1'
#
loop_
_entity.id
_entity.type
_entity.pdbx_description
1 polymer ?
#
loop_
_entity_poly.entity_id
_entity_poly.type
_entity_poly.pdbx_seq_one_letter_code
_entity_poly.pdbx_strand_id
1 'polypeptide(L)'
;MYVRVFAAAWLLACVGLALLAWGFEAPFAYDPVGPRAYPLLLLFLMGCGALWLLCKPHGDPTPPFDWAMARRALLCVLVLLAYALLFEKLGFVITTALATFALGLLFNGRLWLCLISGVLMGVLLYGLFDLLLDVPLPLGVLRLLES
;
A
#
# COMPACT_ATOMS: atom_id res chain seq x y z
N MET A 1 16.47 -13.70 -16.47
CA MET A 1 17.50 -12.62 -16.35
C MET A 1 16.95 -11.34 -15.72
N TYR A 2 15.80 -10.80 -16.16
CA TYR A 2 15.19 -9.57 -15.65
C TYR A 2 14.92 -9.57 -14.13
N VAL A 3 14.55 -10.71 -13.52
CA VAL A 3 14.28 -10.81 -12.07
C VAL A 3 15.49 -10.42 -11.22
N ARG A 4 16.71 -10.83 -11.60
CA ARG A 4 17.93 -10.51 -10.84
C ARG A 4 18.35 -9.05 -11.03
N VAL A 5 18.18 -8.51 -12.24
CA VAL A 5 18.43 -7.09 -12.51
C VAL A 5 17.49 -6.22 -11.69
N PHE A 6 16.19 -6.57 -11.68
CA PHE A 6 15.19 -5.93 -10.84
C PHE A 6 15.55 -6.03 -9.35
N ALA A 7 15.86 -7.24 -8.86
CA ALA A 7 16.19 -7.45 -7.45
C ALA A 7 17.46 -6.69 -7.02
N ALA A 8 18.50 -6.66 -7.86
CA ALA A 8 19.72 -5.89 -7.58
C ALA A 8 19.45 -4.38 -7.57
N ALA A 9 18.73 -3.86 -8.57
CA ALA A 9 18.36 -2.45 -8.62
C ALA A 9 17.47 -2.06 -7.43
N TRP A 10 16.53 -2.91 -7.05
CA TRP A 10 15.66 -2.72 -5.90
C TRP A 10 16.41 -2.73 -4.58
N LEU A 11 17.37 -3.65 -4.41
CA LEU A 11 18.23 -3.70 -3.24
C LEU A 11 19.05 -2.42 -3.10
N LEU A 12 19.63 -1.94 -4.20
CA LEU A 12 20.36 -0.66 -4.23
C LEU A 12 19.45 0.52 -3.87
N ALA A 13 18.22 0.56 -4.39
CA ALA A 13 17.23 1.57 -4.04
C ALA A 13 16.88 1.52 -2.54
N CYS A 14 16.67 0.31 -1.99
CA CYS A 14 16.37 0.14 -0.56
C CYS A 14 17.51 0.65 0.32
N VAL A 15 18.76 0.33 -0.02
CA VAL A 15 19.95 0.81 0.71
C VAL A 15 20.08 2.33 0.61
N GLY A 16 19.93 2.89 -0.59
CA GLY A 16 19.99 4.34 -0.79
C GLY A 16 18.91 5.10 0.00
N LEU A 17 17.67 4.62 -0.04
CA LEU A 17 16.57 5.20 0.72
C LEU A 17 16.75 5.02 2.23
N ALA A 18 17.34 3.90 2.68
CA ALA A 18 17.60 3.68 4.10
C ALA A 18 18.65 4.66 4.64
N LEU A 19 19.69 4.95 3.85
CA LEU A 19 20.69 5.97 4.19
C LEU A 19 20.07 7.37 4.29
N LEU A 20 19.16 7.71 3.38
CA LEU A 20 18.42 8.98 3.45
C LEU A 20 17.49 9.04 4.67
N ALA A 21 16.74 7.97 4.92
CA ALA A 21 15.83 7.87 6.05
C ALA A 21 16.55 7.88 7.41
N TRP A 22 17.81 7.44 7.45
CA TRP A 22 18.61 7.41 8.68
C TRP A 22 18.86 8.81 9.25
N GLY A 23 19.07 9.80 8.37
CA GLY A 23 19.28 11.20 8.76
C GLY A 23 17.99 12.00 8.93
N PHE A 24 16.82 11.37 8.82
CA PHE A 24 15.54 12.06 8.91
C PHE A 24 15.13 12.25 10.39
N GLU A 25 15.26 13.48 10.88
CA GLU A 25 14.76 13.91 12.19
C GLU A 25 13.53 14.79 12.01
N ALA A 26 12.39 14.38 12.59
CA ALA A 26 11.20 15.24 12.61
C ALA A 26 11.41 16.36 13.65
N PRO A 27 11.09 17.63 13.31
CA PRO A 27 11.19 18.76 14.23
C PRO A 27 10.32 18.61 15.50
N PHE A 28 9.27 17.77 15.44
CA PHE A 28 8.40 17.41 16.55
C PHE A 28 8.12 15.91 16.50
N ALA A 29 8.65 15.15 17.48
CA ALA A 29 8.34 13.74 17.65
C ALA A 29 7.29 13.59 18.75
N TYR A 30 6.03 13.39 18.36
CA TYR A 30 4.94 13.11 19.31
C TYR A 30 4.86 11.63 19.71
N ASP A 31 5.51 10.74 18.95
CA ASP A 31 5.52 9.29 19.17
C ASP A 31 6.92 8.75 19.55
N PRO A 32 7.01 7.81 20.51
CA PRO A 32 8.27 7.33 21.08
C PRO A 32 9.16 6.57 20.09
N VAL A 33 8.59 6.06 18.99
CA VAL A 33 9.31 5.33 17.94
C VAL A 33 9.94 6.24 16.88
N GLY A 34 9.51 7.50 16.81
CA GLY A 34 9.96 8.48 15.83
C GLY A 34 9.51 8.18 14.38
N PRO A 35 9.63 9.17 13.48
CA PRO A 35 9.13 9.09 12.11
C PRO A 35 9.90 8.07 11.23
N ARG A 36 11.10 7.68 11.65
CA ARG A 36 12.03 6.84 10.88
C ARG A 36 11.79 5.34 11.03
N ALA A 37 11.13 4.91 12.11
CA ALA A 37 10.97 3.48 12.41
C ALA A 37 10.18 2.76 11.31
N TYR A 38 9.06 3.35 10.88
CA TYR A 38 8.21 2.75 9.85
C TYR A 38 8.90 2.66 8.47
N PRO A 39 9.48 3.75 7.91
CA PRO A 39 10.23 3.67 6.66
C PRO A 39 11.38 2.66 6.68
N LEU A 40 12.19 2.65 7.76
CA LEU A 40 13.34 1.75 7.86
C LEU A 40 12.92 0.28 7.96
N LEU A 41 11.85 -0.04 8.70
CA LEU A 41 11.31 -1.38 8.78
C LEU A 41 10.82 -1.87 7.40
N LEU A 42 10.10 -1.01 6.67
CA LEU A 42 9.60 -1.33 5.33
C LEU A 42 10.77 -1.61 4.37
N LEU A 43 11.78 -0.73 4.35
CA LEU A 43 12.98 -0.87 3.52
C LEU A 43 13.79 -2.13 3.86
N PHE A 44 13.86 -2.48 5.15
CA PHE A 44 14.51 -3.70 5.60
C PHE A 44 13.79 -4.95 5.05
N LEU A 45 12.47 -5.04 5.22
CA LEU A 45 11.68 -6.17 4.72
C LEU A 45 11.76 -6.30 3.19
N MET A 46 11.67 -5.18 2.48
CA MET A 46 11.82 -5.12 1.02
C MET A 46 13.22 -5.55 0.58
N GLY A 47 14.26 -5.11 1.29
CA GLY A 47 15.64 -5.50 1.08
C GLY A 47 15.89 -6.99 1.29
N CYS A 48 15.34 -7.57 2.36
CA CYS A 48 15.36 -9.02 2.60
C CYS A 48 14.71 -9.80 1.47
N GLY A 49 13.55 -9.33 0.97
CA GLY A 49 12.88 -9.93 -0.18
C GLY A 49 13.71 -9.87 -1.47
N ALA A 50 14.37 -8.75 -1.75
CA ALA A 50 15.29 -8.66 -2.88
C ALA A 50 16.53 -9.56 -2.73
N LEU A 51 17.12 -9.63 -1.53
CA LEU A 51 18.24 -10.51 -1.27
C LEU A 51 17.86 -11.98 -1.48
N TRP A 52 16.68 -12.38 -1.00
CA TRP A 52 16.12 -13.70 -1.26
C TRP A 52 15.99 -14.00 -2.75
N LEU A 53 15.45 -13.06 -3.54
CA LEU A 53 15.33 -13.20 -5.00
C LEU A 53 16.70 -13.32 -5.69
N LEU A 54 17.76 -12.70 -5.17
CA LEU A 54 19.12 -12.81 -5.69
C LEU A 54 19.76 -14.16 -5.35
N CYS A 55 19.48 -14.68 -4.15
CA CYS A 55 20.01 -15.96 -3.65
C CYS A 55 19.24 -17.19 -4.16
N LYS A 56 18.00 -17.03 -4.68
CA LYS A 56 17.20 -18.14 -5.19
C LYS A 56 17.95 -18.90 -6.30
N PRO A 57 18.22 -20.22 -6.14
CA PRO A 57 18.95 -21.01 -7.13
C PRO A 57 18.17 -21.20 -8.44
N HIS A 58 18.91 -21.34 -9.56
CA HIS A 58 18.40 -21.44 -10.94
C HIS A 58 17.70 -22.80 -11.22
N GLY A 59 16.56 -23.04 -10.59
CA GLY A 59 15.74 -24.24 -10.85
C GLY A 59 14.58 -24.02 -11.81
N ASP A 60 13.88 -22.89 -11.67
CA ASP A 60 12.64 -22.64 -12.42
C ASP A 60 12.88 -21.78 -13.67
N PRO A 61 12.39 -22.17 -14.86
CA PRO A 61 12.38 -21.29 -16.01
C PRO A 61 11.59 -20.02 -15.67
N THR A 62 12.18 -18.85 -15.95
CA THR A 62 11.49 -17.59 -15.68
C THR A 62 10.30 -17.47 -16.63
N PRO A 63 9.05 -17.31 -16.13
CA PRO A 63 7.88 -17.23 -16.99
C PRO A 63 7.97 -16.00 -17.90
N PRO A 64 7.53 -16.08 -19.16
CA PRO A 64 7.59 -14.95 -20.09
C PRO A 64 6.86 -13.73 -19.52
N PHE A 65 7.28 -12.54 -19.96
CA PHE A 65 6.69 -11.30 -19.47
C PHE A 65 5.22 -11.18 -19.91
N ASP A 66 4.31 -11.21 -18.94
CA ASP A 66 2.88 -11.07 -19.16
C ASP A 66 2.46 -9.59 -19.09
N TRP A 67 2.22 -9.00 -20.25
CA TRP A 67 1.75 -7.61 -20.38
C TRP A 67 0.38 -7.37 -19.73
N ALA A 68 -0.49 -8.39 -19.67
CA ALA A 68 -1.78 -8.27 -19.00
C ALA A 68 -1.58 -8.18 -17.48
N MET A 69 -0.68 -8.99 -16.92
CA MET A 69 -0.29 -8.90 -15.51
C MET A 69 0.37 -7.55 -15.20
N ALA A 70 1.28 -7.08 -16.05
CA ALA A 70 1.95 -5.79 -15.88
C ALA A 70 0.94 -4.62 -15.88
N ARG A 71 -0.06 -4.66 -16.76
CA ARG A 71 -1.15 -3.66 -16.79
C ARG A 71 -2.00 -3.70 -15.52
N ARG A 72 -2.31 -4.90 -15.00
CA ARG A 72 -3.03 -5.03 -13.73
C ARG A 72 -2.22 -4.48 -12.57
N ALA A 73 -0.92 -4.77 -12.50
CA ALA A 73 -0.03 -4.21 -11.48
C ALA A 73 0.02 -2.67 -11.55
N LEU A 74 0.13 -2.10 -12.76
CA LEU A 74 0.10 -0.65 -12.95
C LEU A 74 -1.22 -0.04 -12.47
N LEU A 75 -2.36 -0.63 -12.84
CA LEU A 75 -3.67 -0.17 -12.38
C LEU A 75 -3.84 -0.29 -10.87
N CYS A 76 -3.28 -1.34 -10.25
CA CYS A 76 -3.27 -1.49 -8.79
C CYS A 76 -2.53 -0.32 -8.12
N VAL A 77 -1.34 0.01 -8.62
CA VAL A 77 -0.55 1.16 -8.13
C VAL A 77 -1.32 2.46 -8.30
N LEU A 78 -1.99 2.67 -9.45
CA LEU A 78 -2.81 3.86 -9.68
C LEU A 78 -4.00 3.95 -8.73
N VAL A 79 -4.66 2.83 -8.41
CA VAL A 79 -5.76 2.78 -7.43
C VAL A 79 -5.24 3.13 -6.03
N LEU A 80 -4.07 2.62 -5.63
CA LEU A 80 -3.46 2.95 -4.34
C LEU A 80 -3.01 4.42 -4.26
N LEU A 81 -2.50 4.98 -5.35
CA LEU A 81 -2.18 6.41 -5.44
C LEU A 81 -3.44 7.27 -5.35
N ALA A 82 -4.50 6.90 -6.08
CA ALA A 82 -5.79 7.57 -5.98
C ALA A 82 -6.35 7.49 -4.55
N TYR A 83 -6.25 6.33 -3.90
CA TYR A 83 -6.61 6.17 -2.50
C TYR A 83 -5.88 7.18 -1.62
N ALA A 84 -4.55 7.24 -1.68
CA ALA A 84 -3.75 8.17 -0.87
C ALA A 84 -4.13 9.64 -1.10
N LEU A 85 -4.39 10.05 -2.35
CA LEU A 85 -4.75 11.43 -2.70
C LEU A 85 -6.18 11.82 -2.31
N LEU A 86 -7.10 10.87 -2.34
CA LEU A 86 -8.52 11.10 -2.01
C LEU A 86 -8.83 10.85 -0.53
N PHE A 87 -7.93 10.17 0.19
CA PHE A 87 -8.11 9.75 1.59
C PHE A 87 -8.56 10.90 2.50
N GLU A 88 -7.86 12.03 2.46
CA GLU A 88 -8.20 13.21 3.27
C GLU A 88 -9.45 13.94 2.77
N LYS A 89 -9.66 13.96 1.44
CA LYS A 89 -10.74 14.74 0.81
C LYS A 89 -12.10 14.08 0.96
N LEU A 90 -12.20 12.80 0.60
CA LEU A 90 -13.45 12.04 0.63
C LEU A 90 -13.70 11.39 1.99
N GLY A 91 -12.63 11.14 2.77
CA GLY A 91 -12.71 10.47 4.05
C GLY A 91 -12.49 8.96 3.95
N PHE A 92 -12.23 8.34 5.10
CA PHE A 92 -11.79 6.95 5.22
C PHE A 92 -12.77 5.96 4.61
N VAL A 93 -14.05 6.04 4.99
CA VAL A 93 -15.08 5.05 4.60
C VAL A 93 -15.26 5.03 3.08
N ILE A 94 -15.50 6.20 2.48
CA ILE A 94 -15.78 6.32 1.04
C ILE A 94 -14.54 5.94 0.23
N THR A 95 -13.37 6.47 0.60
CA THR A 95 -12.13 6.18 -0.14
C THR A 95 -11.77 4.70 -0.06
N THR A 96 -11.94 4.08 1.11
CA THR A 96 -11.66 2.65 1.32
C THR A 96 -12.65 1.77 0.56
N ALA A 97 -13.94 2.12 0.54
CA ALA A 97 -14.95 1.41 -0.24
C ALA A 97 -14.67 1.48 -1.75
N LEU A 98 -14.26 2.65 -2.26
CA LEU A 98 -13.91 2.82 -3.67
C LEU A 98 -12.64 2.05 -4.05
N ALA A 99 -11.60 2.10 -3.21
CA ALA A 99 -10.36 1.39 -3.47
C ALA A 99 -10.56 -0.14 -3.45
N THR A 100 -11.28 -0.66 -2.46
CA THR A 100 -11.60 -2.09 -2.34
C THR A 100 -12.49 -2.57 -3.50
N PHE A 101 -13.47 -1.77 -3.92
CA PHE A 101 -14.27 -2.03 -5.11
C PHE A 101 -13.40 -2.09 -6.38
N ALA A 102 -12.56 -1.08 -6.60
CA ALA A 102 -11.70 -0.99 -7.78
C ALA A 102 -10.68 -2.14 -7.83
N LEU A 103 -10.09 -2.51 -6.69
CA LEU A 103 -9.22 -3.68 -6.57
C LEU A 103 -9.98 -4.98 -6.83
N GLY A 104 -11.19 -5.13 -6.30
CA GLY A 104 -12.05 -6.29 -6.57
C GLY A 104 -12.30 -6.49 -8.07
N LEU A 105 -12.60 -5.41 -8.81
CA LEU A 105 -12.77 -5.46 -10.26
C LEU A 105 -11.47 -5.76 -11.00
N LEU A 106 -10.34 -5.22 -10.52
CA LEU A 106 -9.03 -5.43 -11.12
C LEU A 106 -8.61 -6.91 -11.11
N PHE A 107 -9.01 -7.63 -10.06
CA PHE A 107 -8.81 -9.08 -9.92
C PHE A 107 -9.97 -9.93 -10.48
N ASN A 108 -10.79 -9.35 -11.36
CA ASN A 108 -11.87 -10.02 -12.08
C ASN A 108 -13.01 -10.52 -11.16
N GLY A 109 -13.24 -9.83 -10.05
CA GLY A 109 -14.37 -10.07 -9.16
C GLY A 109 -15.71 -9.69 -9.80
N ARG A 110 -16.79 -10.36 -9.38
CA ARG A 110 -18.14 -10.06 -9.86
C ARG A 110 -18.58 -8.69 -9.34
N LEU A 111 -19.08 -7.81 -10.22
CA LEU A 111 -19.46 -6.42 -9.90
C LEU A 111 -20.25 -6.27 -8.59
N TRP A 112 -21.30 -7.07 -8.41
CA TRP A 112 -22.12 -7.03 -7.20
C TRP A 112 -21.36 -7.45 -5.93
N LEU A 113 -20.48 -8.45 -6.02
CA LEU A 113 -19.66 -8.86 -4.87
C LEU A 113 -18.59 -7.82 -4.55
N CYS A 114 -18.01 -7.18 -5.56
CA CYS A 114 -17.05 -6.09 -5.36
C CYS A 114 -17.72 -4.90 -4.67
N LEU A 115 -18.96 -4.56 -5.05
CA LEU A 115 -19.69 -3.45 -4.45
C LEU A 115 -20.03 -3.75 -2.98
N ILE A 116 -20.56 -4.95 -2.69
CA ILE A 116 -20.87 -5.37 -1.33
C ILE A 116 -19.61 -5.42 -0.47
N SER A 117 -18.54 -6.05 -0.96
CA SER A 117 -17.28 -6.15 -0.22
C SER A 117 -16.64 -4.78 0.01
N GLY A 118 -16.77 -3.84 -0.92
CA GLY A 118 -16.22 -2.50 -0.74
C GLY A 118 -16.95 -1.71 0.35
N VAL A 119 -18.29 -1.70 0.30
CA VAL A 119 -19.10 -1.06 1.36
C VAL A 119 -18.84 -1.73 2.71
N LEU A 120 -18.87 -3.07 2.76
CA LEU A 120 -18.65 -3.83 3.98
C LEU A 120 -17.27 -3.55 4.57
N MET A 121 -16.22 -3.57 3.75
CA MET A 121 -14.85 -3.34 4.20
C MET A 121 -14.64 -1.91 4.69
N GLY A 122 -15.22 -0.91 4.01
CA GLY A 122 -15.16 0.49 4.44
C GLY A 122 -15.80 0.71 5.81
N VAL A 123 -17.01 0.17 6.03
CA VAL A 123 -17.73 0.31 7.30
C VAL A 123 -17.07 -0.52 8.42
N LEU A 124 -16.67 -1.75 8.14
CA LEU A 124 -16.09 -2.64 9.14
C LEU A 124 -14.72 -2.14 9.61
N LEU A 125 -13.85 -1.69 8.70
CA LEU A 125 -12.57 -1.09 9.09
C LEU A 125 -12.76 0.23 9.83
N TYR A 126 -13.76 1.03 9.45
CA TYR A 126 -14.07 2.25 10.19
C TYR A 126 -14.45 1.92 11.64
N GLY A 127 -15.39 0.98 11.84
CA GLY A 127 -15.77 0.54 13.18
C GLY A 127 -14.59 -0.05 13.96
N LEU A 128 -13.68 -0.78 13.30
CA LEU A 128 -12.49 -1.30 13.94
C LEU A 128 -11.54 -0.18 14.39
N PHE A 129 -11.22 0.77 13.52
CA PHE A 129 -10.27 1.83 13.82
C PHE A 129 -10.82 2.88 14.79
N ASP A 130 -12.09 3.24 14.63
CA ASP A 130 -12.77 4.23 15.47
C ASP A 130 -13.11 3.64 16.85
N LEU A 131 -13.78 2.49 16.92
CA LEU A 131 -14.29 1.95 18.19
C LEU A 131 -13.26 1.14 18.96
N LEU A 132 -12.38 0.39 18.28
CA LEU A 132 -11.45 -0.53 18.95
C LEU A 132 -10.06 0.08 19.15
N LEU A 133 -9.58 0.86 18.19
CA LEU A 133 -8.23 1.41 18.20
C LEU A 133 -8.19 2.90 18.60
N ASP A 134 -9.34 3.57 18.71
CA ASP A 134 -9.47 5.00 19.06
C ASP A 134 -8.59 5.91 18.18
N VAL A 135 -8.49 5.55 16.89
CA VAL A 135 -7.65 6.26 15.92
C VAL A 135 -8.48 7.33 15.22
N PRO A 136 -8.07 8.61 15.22
CA PRO A 136 -8.79 9.66 14.52
C PRO A 136 -8.71 9.44 13.00
N LEU A 137 -9.84 9.13 12.38
CA LEU A 137 -9.94 8.91 10.93
C LEU A 137 -10.48 10.17 10.25
N PRO A 138 -10.01 10.49 9.03
CA PRO A 138 -10.59 11.57 8.27
C PRO A 138 -12.02 11.21 7.86
N LEU A 139 -12.99 11.97 8.36
CA LEU A 139 -14.39 11.86 7.94
C LEU A 139 -14.63 12.47 6.55
N GLY A 140 -13.74 13.37 6.10
CA GLY A 140 -13.81 14.00 4.78
C GLY A 140 -15.15 14.69 4.54
N VAL A 141 -15.84 14.31 3.46
CA VAL A 141 -17.15 14.86 3.08
C VAL A 141 -18.25 14.51 4.09
N LEU A 142 -18.12 13.42 4.84
CA LEU A 142 -19.12 13.03 5.85
C LEU A 142 -19.19 14.01 7.01
N ARG A 143 -18.13 14.80 7.24
CA ARG A 143 -18.13 15.88 8.24
C ARG A 143 -19.16 16.97 7.93
N LEU A 144 -19.56 17.14 6.66
CA LEU A 144 -20.59 18.11 6.25
C LEU A 144 -22.02 17.67 6.63
N LEU A 145 -22.22 16.41 7.03
CA LEU A 145 -23.54 15.90 7.47
C LEU A 145 -23.73 16.02 9.00
N GLU A 146 -22.66 16.25 9.76
CA GLU A 146 -22.69 16.47 11.21
C GLU A 146 -22.74 17.95 11.62
N SER A 147 -22.56 18.87 10.66
CA SER A 147 -22.65 20.33 10.84
C SER A 147 -24.04 20.86 10.54
#